data_AF-A0A804MD19-F1
#
_entry.id   AF-A0A804MD19-F1
#
_cell.length_a   1.000
_cell.length_b   1.000
_cell.length_c   1.000
_cell.angle_alpha   90.00
_cell.angle_beta   90.00
_cell.angle_gamma   90.00
#
_symmetry.space_group_name_H-M   'P 1'
#
loop_
_entity.id
_entity.type
_entity.pdbx_description
1 polymer ?
#
loop_
_entity_poly.entity_id
_entity_poly.type
_entity_poly.pdbx_seq_one_letter_code
_entity_poly.pdbx_strand_id
1 'polypeptide(L)'
;MATLDAGLSAEAVRHAAHLESLSIDPGRHLLYSYSAAAHGFAAALLPVHLPLLRSNPEVLQVVPDEMFELHTTRSPEFLGLLTPAYQPAMGNLEAATHDVVIGVLDTGVWPESPSFAGGNLPPSPARWKGVCEAGVDFPSSLCGRKLVGACSFSRGLRAANGGAIGVGKRTFRSARDRDGHGTHTATTAAGVVVANASLLGYATGTARRATS
;
A
#
# COMPACT_ATOMS: atom_id res chain seq x y z
N MET A 1 -21.55 21.78 14.51
CA MET A 1 -21.55 20.55 15.31
C MET A 1 -21.88 19.39 14.37
N ALA A 2 -20.86 18.92 13.62
CA ALA A 2 -20.99 17.78 12.71
C ALA A 2 -20.45 16.56 13.46
N THR A 3 -21.31 15.59 13.72
CA THR A 3 -20.99 14.34 14.41
C THR A 3 -20.10 13.47 13.51
N LEU A 4 -18.81 13.39 13.84
CA LEU A 4 -17.80 12.54 13.21
C LEU A 4 -17.70 11.17 13.94
N ASP A 5 -18.79 10.42 14.11
CA ASP A 5 -18.78 9.28 15.08
C ASP A 5 -19.30 7.92 14.59
N ALA A 6 -19.17 7.58 13.30
CA ALA A 6 -19.61 6.27 12.80
C ALA A 6 -18.54 5.39 12.13
N GLY A 7 -17.25 5.70 12.24
CA GLY A 7 -16.21 4.82 11.62
C GLY A 7 -14.75 5.25 11.75
N LEU A 8 -14.44 6.22 12.62
CA LEU A 8 -13.07 6.69 12.86
C LEU A 8 -12.44 5.93 14.03
N SER A 9 -11.16 5.59 13.91
CA SER A 9 -10.41 5.04 15.04
C SER A 9 -10.29 6.08 16.16
N ALA A 10 -10.07 5.65 17.41
CA ALA A 10 -9.85 6.57 18.54
C ALA A 10 -8.73 7.59 18.27
N GLU A 11 -7.73 7.21 17.48
CA GLU A 11 -6.65 8.09 17.04
C GLU A 11 -7.10 9.12 16.03
N ALA A 12 -7.93 8.72 15.07
CA ALA A 12 -8.47 9.65 14.10
C ALA A 12 -9.40 10.68 14.77
N VAL A 13 -10.14 10.28 15.82
CA VAL A 13 -10.92 11.21 16.65
C VAL A 13 -10.00 12.18 17.40
N ARG A 14 -8.89 11.70 18.00
CA ARG A 14 -7.90 12.58 18.66
C ARG A 14 -7.27 13.59 17.70
N HIS A 15 -6.82 13.15 16.53
CA HIS A 15 -6.24 14.05 15.53
C HIS A 15 -7.26 15.05 14.98
N ALA A 16 -8.51 14.62 14.77
CA ALA A 16 -9.58 15.53 14.37
C ALA A 16 -9.84 16.60 15.43
N ALA A 17 -9.96 16.21 16.71
CA ALA A 17 -10.14 17.13 17.83
C ALA A 17 -8.96 18.10 17.99
N HIS A 18 -7.72 17.62 17.79
CA HIS A 18 -6.53 18.47 17.80
C HIS A 18 -6.58 19.54 16.70
N LEU A 19 -6.94 19.18 15.46
CA LEU A 19 -7.14 20.15 14.38
C LEU A 19 -8.27 21.15 14.68
N GLU A 20 -9.40 20.67 15.21
CA GLU A 20 -10.52 21.54 15.61
C GLU A 20 -10.11 22.55 16.69
N SER A 21 -9.29 22.14 17.66
CA SER A 21 -8.76 23.03 18.70
C SER A 21 -7.92 24.20 18.14
N LEU A 22 -7.31 23.99 16.96
CA LEU A 22 -6.52 24.98 16.23
C LEU A 22 -7.37 25.74 15.19
N SER A 23 -8.70 25.60 15.24
CA SER A 23 -9.63 26.17 14.25
C SER A 23 -9.37 25.70 12.82
N ILE A 24 -8.84 24.48 12.64
CA ILE A 24 -8.61 23.84 11.34
C ILE A 24 -9.71 22.78 11.15
N ASP A 25 -10.53 22.90 10.10
CA ASP A 25 -11.61 21.94 9.82
C ASP A 25 -11.05 20.55 9.44
N PRO A 26 -11.16 19.53 10.31
CA PRO A 26 -10.62 18.21 10.03
C PRO A 26 -11.32 17.54 8.83
N GLY A 27 -12.60 17.84 8.56
CA GLY A 27 -13.35 17.28 7.44
C GLY A 27 -12.78 17.70 6.08
N ARG A 28 -12.04 18.81 6.03
CA ARG A 28 -11.38 19.33 4.82
C ARG A 28 -9.88 19.07 4.78
N HIS A 29 -9.24 19.02 5.95
CA HIS A 29 -7.78 19.05 6.05
C HIS A 29 -7.17 17.71 6.48
N LEU A 30 -7.86 16.88 7.26
CA LEU A 30 -7.34 15.60 7.73
C LEU A 30 -7.40 14.54 6.62
N LEU A 31 -6.25 14.01 6.20
CA LEU A 31 -6.17 13.00 5.14
C LEU A 31 -6.06 11.59 5.71
N TYR A 32 -5.09 11.38 6.63
CA TYR A 32 -4.80 10.10 7.26
C TYR A 32 -4.46 10.28 8.72
N SER A 33 -4.71 9.26 9.53
CA SER A 33 -4.28 9.16 10.92
C SER A 33 -3.59 7.83 11.12
N TYR A 34 -2.44 7.83 11.76
CA TYR A 34 -1.62 6.65 12.00
C TYR A 34 -1.12 6.62 13.45
N SER A 35 -1.01 5.40 13.99
CA SER A 35 -0.55 5.13 15.35
C SER A 35 0.29 3.86 15.47
N ALA A 36 0.39 3.06 14.41
CA ALA A 36 1.07 1.76 14.47
C ALA A 36 2.60 1.89 14.31
N ALA A 37 3.06 2.69 13.36
CA ALA A 37 4.49 2.92 13.09
C ALA A 37 5.00 4.24 13.67
N ALA A 38 4.12 5.24 13.75
CA ALA A 38 4.33 6.53 14.37
C ALA A 38 2.98 7.05 14.86
N HIS A 39 2.97 7.93 15.84
CA HIS A 39 1.76 8.69 16.22
C HIS A 39 1.73 9.99 15.44
N GLY A 40 0.72 10.15 14.58
CA GLY A 40 0.56 11.39 13.82
C GLY A 40 -0.49 11.29 12.73
N PHE A 41 -0.56 12.33 11.92
CA PHE A 41 -1.54 12.45 10.85
C PHE A 41 -0.94 13.14 9.63
N ALA A 42 -1.49 12.82 8.47
CA ALA A 42 -1.25 13.56 7.23
C ALA A 42 -2.39 14.54 7.01
N ALA A 43 -2.08 15.80 6.68
CA ALA A 43 -3.07 16.83 6.44
C ALA A 43 -2.72 17.69 5.21
N ALA A 44 -3.74 18.07 4.45
CA ALA A 44 -3.62 19.07 3.39
C ALA A 44 -3.79 20.44 4.02
N LEU A 45 -2.71 21.20 4.21
CA LEU A 45 -2.72 22.44 4.99
C LEU A 45 -2.64 23.68 4.09
N LEU A 46 -3.32 24.75 4.49
CA LEU A 46 -3.09 26.08 3.93
C LEU A 46 -1.86 26.70 4.60
N PRO A 47 -1.14 27.64 3.93
CA PRO A 47 0.02 28.29 4.52
C PRO A 47 -0.25 28.93 5.90
N VAL A 48 -1.46 29.45 6.12
CA VAL A 48 -1.90 30.06 7.38
C VAL A 48 -2.04 29.05 8.54
N HIS A 49 -2.17 27.76 8.27
CA HIS A 49 -2.25 26.72 9.30
C HIS A 49 -0.88 26.32 9.87
N LEU A 50 0.20 26.51 9.10
CA LEU A 50 1.54 26.03 9.49
C LEU A 50 2.05 26.65 10.78
N PRO A 51 1.91 27.98 11.03
CA PRO A 51 2.34 28.57 12.29
C PRO A 51 1.59 27.97 13.49
N LEU A 52 0.27 27.75 13.37
CA LEU A 52 -0.58 27.21 14.45
C LEU A 52 -0.10 25.82 14.90
N LEU A 53 0.22 24.94 13.95
CA LEU A 53 0.73 23.61 14.22
C LEU A 53 2.16 23.64 14.76
N ARG A 54 3.05 24.44 14.17
CA ARG A 54 4.45 24.53 14.60
C ARG A 54 4.63 25.15 15.98
N SER A 55 3.71 26.01 16.41
CA SER A 55 3.73 26.61 17.75
C SER A 55 3.05 25.76 18.83
N ASN A 56 2.35 24.68 18.45
CA ASN A 56 1.61 23.87 19.41
C ASN A 56 2.57 22.90 20.13
N PRO A 57 2.64 22.90 21.48
CA PRO A 57 3.54 22.02 22.24
C PRO A 57 3.25 20.52 22.09
N GLU A 58 2.06 20.12 21.59
CA GLU A 58 1.72 18.73 21.31
C GLU A 58 2.27 18.26 19.94
N VAL A 59 2.75 19.17 19.09
CA VAL A 59 3.26 18.87 17.76
C VAL A 59 4.79 18.88 17.78
N LEU A 60 5.39 17.69 17.65
CA LEU A 60 6.85 17.55 17.63
C LEU A 60 7.48 18.12 16.35
N GLN A 61 6.88 17.83 15.19
CA GLN A 61 7.40 18.25 13.89
C GLN A 61 6.28 18.32 12.84
N VAL A 62 6.43 19.25 11.89
CA VAL A 62 5.63 19.31 10.67
C VAL A 62 6.58 19.18 9.47
N VAL A 63 6.46 18.09 8.71
CA VAL A 63 7.31 17.75 7.56
C VAL A 63 6.49 17.82 6.28
N PRO A 64 7.00 18.40 5.18
CA PRO A 64 6.31 18.38 3.89
C PRO A 64 6.17 16.95 3.34
N ASP A 65 5.03 16.66 2.72
CA ASP A 65 4.82 15.41 1.97
C ASP A 65 5.45 15.54 0.58
N GLU A 66 6.34 14.63 0.21
CA GLU A 66 7.11 14.66 -1.03
C GLU A 66 6.63 13.59 -2.01
N MET A 67 6.63 13.92 -3.31
CA MET A 67 6.34 12.94 -4.36
C MET A 67 7.58 12.09 -4.60
N PHE A 68 7.45 10.78 -4.37
CA PHE A 68 8.50 9.82 -4.67
C PHE A 68 8.36 9.27 -6.10
N GLU A 69 9.50 9.04 -6.75
CA GLU A 69 9.58 8.38 -8.05
C GLU A 69 9.63 6.86 -7.90
N LEU A 70 9.08 6.15 -8.89
CA LEU A 70 9.14 4.69 -8.93
C LEU A 70 10.58 4.23 -9.20
N HIS A 71 11.13 3.44 -8.29
CA HIS A 71 12.46 2.86 -8.45
C HIS A 71 12.37 1.34 -8.52
N THR A 72 12.78 0.74 -9.65
CA THR A 72 12.89 -0.72 -9.82
C THR A 72 14.28 -1.21 -10.22
N THR A 73 15.28 -0.33 -10.35
CA THR A 73 16.50 -0.69 -11.08
C THR A 73 17.56 -1.46 -10.27
N ARG A 74 17.35 -1.83 -9.00
CA ARG A 74 18.39 -2.51 -8.16
C ARG A 74 17.91 -3.57 -7.17
N SER A 75 16.68 -4.07 -7.27
CA SER A 75 16.08 -4.95 -6.25
C SER A 75 16.89 -6.20 -5.88
N PRO A 76 17.53 -6.95 -6.81
CA PRO A 76 18.27 -8.16 -6.46
C PRO A 76 19.67 -7.88 -5.88
N GLU A 77 20.39 -6.89 -6.42
CA GLU A 77 21.72 -6.49 -5.95
C GLU A 77 21.67 -5.87 -4.55
N PHE A 78 20.70 -4.99 -4.28
CA PHE A 78 20.56 -4.34 -2.97
C PHE A 78 20.27 -5.35 -1.85
N LEU A 79 19.54 -6.42 -2.17
CA LEU A 79 19.19 -7.48 -1.21
C LEU A 79 20.31 -8.54 -1.07
N GLY A 80 21.45 -8.39 -1.73
CA GLY A 80 22.55 -9.35 -1.66
C GLY A 80 22.21 -10.75 -2.20
N LEU A 81 21.08 -10.89 -2.90
CA LEU A 81 20.53 -12.17 -3.37
C LEU A 81 21.32 -12.77 -4.54
N LEU A 82 22.26 -11.99 -5.11
CA LEU A 82 23.18 -12.43 -6.16
C LEU A 82 24.56 -12.81 -5.60
N THR A 83 24.74 -12.81 -4.28
CA THR A 83 26.00 -13.29 -3.68
C THR A 83 26.03 -14.82 -3.61
N PRO A 84 27.11 -15.49 -4.04
CA PRO A 84 27.25 -16.95 -3.94
C PRO A 84 27.16 -17.50 -2.51
N ALA A 85 27.27 -16.63 -1.50
CA ALA A 85 27.20 -16.98 -0.08
C ALA A 85 25.76 -17.19 0.43
N TYR A 86 24.75 -16.84 -0.36
CA TYR A 86 23.36 -17.12 -0.01
C TYR A 86 23.00 -18.54 -0.44
N GLN A 87 23.06 -19.49 0.51
CA GLN A 87 22.40 -20.78 0.40
C GLN A 87 21.17 -20.75 1.31
N PRO A 88 19.95 -20.70 0.78
CA PRO A 88 18.79 -20.97 1.61
C PRO A 88 18.92 -22.40 2.11
N ALA A 89 18.73 -22.59 3.41
CA ALA A 89 18.49 -23.92 3.93
C ALA A 89 17.25 -24.45 3.19
N MET A 90 17.45 -25.36 2.24
CA MET A 90 16.41 -26.04 1.45
C MET A 90 15.60 -27.03 2.32
N GLY A 91 15.40 -26.70 3.59
CA GLY A 91 14.37 -27.32 4.42
C GLY A 91 12.99 -27.06 3.83
N ASN A 92 11.98 -27.54 4.52
CA ASN A 92 10.54 -27.38 4.29
C ASN A 92 10.07 -25.90 4.26
N LEU A 93 10.64 -25.10 3.35
CA LEU A 93 10.37 -23.68 3.11
C LEU A 93 8.91 -23.46 2.74
N GLU A 94 8.30 -24.44 2.07
CA GLU A 94 6.85 -24.51 1.84
C GLU A 94 6.14 -24.31 3.18
N ALA A 95 6.33 -25.17 4.18
CA ALA A 95 5.66 -25.05 5.48
C ALA A 95 5.99 -23.74 6.23
N ALA A 96 7.24 -23.26 6.13
CA ALA A 96 7.68 -22.05 6.83
C ALA A 96 7.12 -20.74 6.22
N THR A 97 6.76 -20.73 4.94
CA THR A 97 6.36 -19.50 4.23
C THR A 97 4.85 -19.30 4.13
N HIS A 98 4.03 -20.34 4.37
CA HIS A 98 2.57 -20.23 4.33
C HIS A 98 2.00 -19.26 5.37
N ASP A 99 2.74 -19.01 6.45
CA ASP A 99 2.31 -18.13 7.52
C ASP A 99 2.86 -16.70 7.37
N VAL A 100 3.57 -16.36 6.28
CA VAL A 100 4.15 -15.02 6.08
C VAL A 100 3.31 -14.19 5.11
N VAL A 101 2.98 -12.96 5.49
CA VAL A 101 2.34 -11.97 4.59
C VAL A 101 3.36 -10.91 4.21
N ILE A 102 3.54 -10.70 2.90
CA ILE A 102 4.44 -9.67 2.36
C ILE A 102 3.60 -8.45 1.99
N GLY A 103 3.92 -7.30 2.58
CA GLY A 103 3.36 -6.01 2.19
C GLY A 103 4.16 -5.39 1.05
N VAL A 104 3.50 -4.93 -0.01
CA VAL A 104 4.11 -4.25 -1.15
C VAL A 104 3.50 -2.85 -1.25
N LEU A 105 4.33 -1.82 -1.10
CA LEU A 105 3.94 -0.41 -1.27
C LEU A 105 4.38 0.05 -2.65
N ASP A 106 3.44 0.16 -3.58
CA ASP A 106 3.73 0.37 -5.01
C ASP A 106 2.48 0.96 -5.72
N THR A 107 2.45 0.95 -7.07
CA THR A 107 1.38 1.52 -7.91
C THR A 107 0.04 0.78 -7.85
N GLY A 108 -0.05 -0.30 -7.08
CA GLY A 108 -1.21 -1.16 -6.94
C GLY A 108 -0.92 -2.60 -7.33
N VAL A 109 -1.97 -3.37 -7.61
CA VAL A 109 -1.88 -4.75 -8.09
C VAL A 109 -2.92 -5.03 -9.18
N TRP A 110 -2.58 -5.88 -10.15
CA TRP A 110 -3.51 -6.47 -11.11
C TRP A 110 -3.94 -7.88 -10.63
N PRO A 111 -5.03 -7.99 -9.84
CA PRO A 111 -5.37 -9.23 -9.14
C PRO A 111 -5.77 -10.38 -10.07
N GLU A 112 -6.18 -10.08 -11.31
CA GLU A 112 -6.51 -11.10 -12.31
C GLU A 112 -5.28 -11.78 -12.92
N SER A 113 -4.06 -11.34 -12.59
CA SER A 113 -2.84 -12.00 -13.06
C SER A 113 -2.80 -13.45 -12.56
N PRO A 114 -2.44 -14.45 -13.42
CA PRO A 114 -2.27 -15.84 -13.00
C PRO A 114 -1.30 -16.02 -11.84
N SER A 115 -0.33 -15.10 -11.69
CA SER A 115 0.62 -15.09 -10.57
C SER A 115 -0.02 -14.86 -9.19
N PHE A 116 -1.29 -14.43 -9.13
CA PHE A 116 -2.06 -14.29 -7.90
C PHE A 116 -3.15 -15.36 -7.75
N ALA A 117 -3.14 -16.42 -8.56
CA ALA A 117 -4.06 -17.54 -8.39
C ALA A 117 -3.84 -18.22 -7.02
N GLY A 118 -4.89 -18.30 -6.19
CA GLY A 118 -4.82 -18.79 -4.81
C GLY A 118 -5.55 -20.10 -4.53
N GLY A 119 -6.05 -20.81 -5.55
CA GLY A 119 -7.04 -21.90 -5.40
C GLY A 119 -6.66 -23.00 -4.39
N ASN A 120 -5.38 -23.39 -4.34
CA ASN A 120 -4.90 -24.48 -3.49
C ASN A 120 -4.19 -24.02 -2.21
N LEU A 121 -4.11 -22.71 -1.95
CA LEU A 121 -3.43 -22.18 -0.77
C LEU A 121 -4.32 -22.33 0.48
N PRO A 122 -3.74 -22.43 1.69
CA PRO A 122 -4.52 -22.33 2.92
C PRO A 122 -5.16 -20.93 3.05
N PRO A 123 -6.15 -20.75 3.94
CA PRO A 123 -6.64 -19.42 4.32
C PRO A 123 -5.51 -18.53 4.84
N SER A 124 -5.71 -17.21 4.81
CA SER A 124 -4.76 -16.25 5.38
C SER A 124 -4.52 -16.51 6.88
N PRO A 125 -3.31 -16.22 7.41
CA PRO A 125 -3.02 -16.37 8.84
C PRO A 125 -4.07 -15.75 9.74
N ALA A 126 -4.44 -16.41 10.85
CA ALA A 126 -5.48 -15.91 11.77
C ALA A 126 -5.17 -14.53 12.38
N ARG A 127 -3.87 -14.19 12.46
CA ARG A 127 -3.39 -12.87 12.92
C ARG A 127 -3.51 -11.76 11.86
N TRP A 128 -3.75 -12.09 10.59
CA TRP A 128 -3.96 -11.09 9.54
C TRP A 128 -5.26 -10.33 9.78
N LYS A 129 -5.15 -9.00 9.88
CA LYS A 129 -6.29 -8.08 10.09
C LYS A 129 -6.40 -7.03 8.98
N GLY A 130 -5.65 -7.19 7.89
CA GLY A 130 -5.74 -6.30 6.73
C GLY A 130 -7.09 -6.44 6.03
N VAL A 131 -7.40 -5.47 5.17
CA VAL A 131 -8.68 -5.40 4.45
C VAL A 131 -8.45 -5.46 2.94
N CYS A 132 -9.49 -5.87 2.22
CA CYS A 132 -9.59 -5.65 0.78
C CYS A 132 -10.50 -4.45 0.55
N GLU A 133 -9.91 -3.27 0.40
CA GLU A 133 -10.63 -2.03 0.20
C GLU A 133 -11.31 -2.04 -1.18
N ALA A 134 -12.65 -1.99 -1.18
CA ALA A 134 -13.39 -1.87 -2.42
C ALA A 134 -13.20 -0.46 -3.01
N GLY A 135 -13.04 -0.40 -4.33
CA GLY A 135 -12.89 0.86 -5.05
C GLY A 135 -13.21 0.74 -6.53
N VAL A 136 -12.87 1.78 -7.30
CA VAL A 136 -13.11 1.82 -8.75
C VAL A 136 -12.41 0.66 -9.43
N ASP A 137 -13.19 -0.15 -10.17
CA ASP A 137 -12.73 -1.36 -10.87
C ASP A 137 -12.02 -2.39 -9.95
N PHE A 138 -12.26 -2.32 -8.63
CA PHE A 138 -11.63 -3.22 -7.65
C PHE A 138 -12.65 -3.60 -6.55
N PRO A 139 -13.59 -4.53 -6.82
CA PRO A 139 -14.42 -5.08 -5.76
C PRO A 139 -13.58 -5.85 -4.74
N SER A 140 -14.02 -5.88 -3.48
CA SER A 140 -13.33 -6.60 -2.40
C SER A 140 -13.19 -8.11 -2.64
N SER A 141 -14.01 -8.67 -3.54
CA SER A 141 -13.94 -10.07 -3.97
C SER A 141 -12.70 -10.41 -4.81
N LEU A 142 -11.90 -9.43 -5.23
CA LEU A 142 -10.64 -9.67 -5.94
C LEU A 142 -9.51 -10.12 -5.01
N CYS A 143 -9.62 -9.87 -3.70
CA CYS A 143 -8.74 -10.52 -2.75
C CYS A 143 -9.19 -11.96 -2.50
N GLY A 144 -8.22 -12.84 -2.25
CA GLY A 144 -8.44 -14.25 -2.01
C GLY A 144 -7.35 -14.82 -1.11
N ARG A 145 -6.98 -16.08 -1.33
CA ARG A 145 -5.97 -16.76 -0.50
C ARG A 145 -4.53 -16.34 -0.81
N LYS A 146 -4.27 -15.82 -2.00
CA LYS A 146 -2.93 -15.35 -2.42
C LYS A 146 -2.75 -13.85 -2.18
N LEU A 147 -3.61 -13.04 -2.81
CA LEU A 147 -3.72 -11.62 -2.51
C LEU A 147 -4.70 -11.45 -1.34
N VAL A 148 -4.19 -11.43 -0.11
CA VAL A 148 -5.01 -11.47 1.11
C VAL A 148 -5.54 -10.10 1.58
N GLY A 149 -5.08 -9.01 0.96
CA GLY A 149 -5.55 -7.66 1.22
C GLY A 149 -4.96 -6.68 0.21
N ALA A 150 -5.64 -5.55 0.05
CA ALA A 150 -5.30 -4.50 -0.90
C ALA A 150 -5.96 -3.19 -0.47
N CYS A 151 -5.20 -2.10 -0.42
CA CYS A 151 -5.68 -0.77 -0.02
C CYS A 151 -5.00 0.31 -0.87
N SER A 152 -5.60 1.50 -0.95
CA SER A 152 -5.05 2.63 -1.70
C SER A 152 -4.89 3.87 -0.84
N PHE A 153 -3.67 4.41 -0.79
CA PHE A 153 -3.31 5.59 0.00
C PHE A 153 -3.11 6.85 -0.87
N SER A 154 -4.14 7.24 -1.64
CA SER A 154 -4.04 8.34 -2.63
C SER A 154 -4.61 9.70 -2.21
N ARG A 155 -5.05 9.88 -0.96
CA ARG A 155 -5.65 11.16 -0.50
C ARG A 155 -4.65 12.31 -0.58
N GLY A 156 -3.37 12.07 -0.24
CA GLY A 156 -2.29 13.06 -0.37
C GLY A 156 -2.12 13.55 -1.81
N LEU A 157 -1.94 12.60 -2.74
CA LEU A 157 -1.85 12.90 -4.17
C LEU A 157 -3.07 13.69 -4.71
N ARG A 158 -4.28 13.33 -4.28
CA ARG A 158 -5.49 14.07 -4.68
C ARG A 158 -5.53 15.48 -4.11
N ALA A 159 -5.08 15.66 -2.87
CA ALA A 159 -5.00 16.98 -2.25
C ALA A 159 -3.97 17.87 -2.96
N ALA A 160 -2.78 17.33 -3.29
CA ALA A 160 -1.74 18.04 -4.02
C ALA A 160 -2.18 18.51 -5.41
N ASN A 161 -3.03 17.72 -6.09
CA ASN A 161 -3.61 18.08 -7.39
C ASN A 161 -4.89 18.95 -7.28
N GLY A 162 -5.04 19.69 -6.17
CA GLY A 162 -6.13 20.65 -5.97
C GLY A 162 -7.51 20.03 -5.81
N GLY A 163 -7.60 18.74 -5.47
CA GLY A 163 -8.85 17.98 -5.50
C GLY A 163 -9.47 17.89 -6.90
N ALA A 164 -8.80 18.43 -7.92
CA ALA A 164 -9.32 18.59 -9.25
C ALA A 164 -9.43 17.22 -9.90
N ILE A 165 -10.65 16.93 -10.31
CA ILE A 165 -11.12 15.70 -10.95
C ILE A 165 -10.52 15.60 -12.38
N GLY A 166 -9.38 16.20 -12.69
CA GLY A 166 -8.89 16.44 -14.06
C GLY A 166 -7.75 15.53 -14.55
N VAL A 167 -6.84 15.13 -13.66
CA VAL A 167 -5.66 14.31 -14.02
C VAL A 167 -5.69 13.06 -13.13
N GLY A 168 -6.24 11.94 -13.64
CA GLY A 168 -6.29 10.67 -12.89
C GLY A 168 -7.65 10.23 -12.34
N LYS A 169 -8.78 10.62 -12.98
CA LYS A 169 -10.17 10.26 -12.57
C LYS A 169 -10.39 8.80 -12.16
N ARG A 170 -9.57 7.88 -12.66
CA ARG A 170 -9.65 6.44 -12.38
C ARG A 170 -8.38 5.84 -11.77
N THR A 171 -7.24 6.50 -11.91
CA THR A 171 -5.93 5.82 -11.80
C THR A 171 -5.53 5.51 -10.37
N PHE A 172 -6.03 6.24 -9.37
CA PHE A 172 -5.57 6.08 -7.99
C PHE A 172 -6.74 6.00 -6.99
N ARG A 173 -7.92 5.55 -7.41
CA ARG A 173 -9.12 5.46 -6.51
C ARG A 173 -9.35 4.06 -5.95
N SER A 174 -8.42 3.15 -6.17
CA SER A 174 -8.44 1.78 -5.67
C SER A 174 -7.03 1.21 -5.72
N ALA A 175 -6.86 0.01 -5.19
CA ALA A 175 -5.59 -0.72 -5.27
C ALA A 175 -5.32 -1.31 -6.67
N ARG A 176 -6.11 -0.99 -7.70
CA ARG A 176 -5.88 -1.48 -9.06
C ARG A 176 -4.63 -0.85 -9.66
N ASP A 177 -3.70 -1.69 -10.06
CA ASP A 177 -2.54 -1.26 -10.84
C ASP A 177 -2.97 -0.81 -12.25
N ARG A 178 -2.45 0.35 -12.65
CA ARG A 178 -2.61 0.88 -14.02
C ARG A 178 -1.30 1.28 -14.66
N ASP A 179 -0.20 1.05 -13.96
CA ASP A 179 1.16 1.31 -14.41
C ASP A 179 1.84 -0.02 -14.79
N GLY A 180 1.72 -1.02 -13.92
CA GLY A 180 2.29 -2.35 -14.09
C GLY A 180 3.45 -2.62 -13.14
N HIS A 181 4.11 -1.57 -12.63
CA HIS A 181 5.24 -1.69 -11.70
C HIS A 181 4.87 -2.47 -10.43
N GLY A 182 3.78 -2.09 -9.76
CA GLY A 182 3.34 -2.78 -8.54
C GLY A 182 3.00 -4.24 -8.75
N THR A 183 2.36 -4.59 -9.87
CA THR A 183 2.12 -5.98 -10.26
C THR A 183 3.43 -6.72 -10.49
N HIS A 184 4.37 -6.13 -11.23
CA HIS A 184 5.67 -6.74 -11.49
C HIS A 184 6.48 -6.95 -10.19
N THR A 185 6.55 -5.95 -9.32
CA THR A 185 7.21 -6.02 -8.02
C THR A 185 6.56 -7.08 -7.12
N ALA A 186 5.23 -7.10 -7.01
CA ALA A 186 4.51 -8.05 -6.18
C ALA A 186 4.64 -9.51 -6.67
N THR A 187 4.60 -9.72 -7.99
CA THR A 187 4.80 -11.05 -8.57
C THR A 187 6.25 -11.53 -8.48
N THR A 188 7.22 -10.61 -8.53
CA THR A 188 8.63 -10.92 -8.25
C THR A 188 8.81 -11.36 -6.80
N ALA A 189 8.23 -10.63 -5.84
CA ALA A 189 8.36 -10.94 -4.41
C ALA A 189 7.64 -12.25 -4.02
N ALA A 190 6.42 -12.45 -4.53
CA ALA A 190 5.52 -13.46 -3.99
C ALA A 190 4.65 -14.18 -5.03
N GLY A 191 4.85 -14.00 -6.34
CA GLY A 191 4.02 -14.67 -7.36
C GLY A 191 4.01 -16.20 -7.25
N VAL A 192 2.87 -16.83 -7.55
CA VAL A 192 2.85 -18.29 -7.74
C VAL A 192 3.63 -18.67 -9.00
N VAL A 193 3.96 -19.95 -9.10
CA VAL A 193 4.59 -20.52 -10.29
C VAL A 193 3.57 -20.51 -11.44
N VAL A 194 3.90 -19.84 -12.55
CA VAL A 194 3.10 -19.75 -13.77
C VAL A 194 3.90 -20.38 -14.90
N ALA A 195 3.45 -21.54 -15.38
CA ALA A 195 4.05 -22.22 -16.53
C ALA A 195 3.70 -21.48 -17.84
N ASN A 196 4.57 -21.62 -18.85
CA ASN A 196 4.40 -21.03 -20.19
C ASN A 196 4.23 -19.51 -20.20
N ALA A 197 4.81 -18.81 -19.22
CA ALA A 197 4.89 -17.36 -19.23
C ALA A 197 5.87 -16.93 -20.33
N SER A 198 5.50 -15.95 -21.14
CA SER A 198 6.35 -15.37 -22.18
C SER A 198 6.02 -13.88 -22.33
N LEU A 199 6.98 -13.09 -22.82
CA LEU A 199 6.77 -11.69 -23.20
C LEU A 199 6.65 -11.64 -24.72
N LEU A 200 5.42 -11.49 -25.24
CA LEU A 200 5.14 -11.47 -26.68
C LEU A 200 5.69 -12.71 -27.42
N GLY A 201 5.73 -13.87 -26.75
CA GLY A 201 6.29 -15.11 -27.29
C GLY A 201 7.81 -15.28 -27.11
N TYR A 202 8.51 -14.24 -26.64
CA TYR A 202 9.91 -14.34 -26.24
C TYR A 202 10.04 -14.81 -24.79
N ALA A 203 11.17 -15.45 -24.47
CA ALA A 203 11.50 -15.93 -23.12
C ALA A 203 10.43 -16.84 -22.51
N THR A 204 9.84 -17.73 -23.32
CA THR A 204 8.91 -18.75 -22.82
C THR A 204 9.58 -19.58 -21.73
N GLY A 205 8.98 -19.57 -20.55
CA GLY A 205 9.48 -20.31 -19.41
C GLY A 205 8.47 -20.35 -18.30
N THR A 206 8.95 -20.73 -17.12
CA THR A 206 8.14 -20.76 -15.91
C THR A 206 8.45 -19.52 -15.10
N ALA A 207 7.51 -18.58 -15.02
CA ALA A 207 7.61 -17.45 -14.11
C ALA A 207 7.39 -17.96 -12.68
N ARG A 208 8.29 -17.63 -11.77
CA ARG A 208 8.15 -17.93 -10.34
C ARG A 208 8.61 -16.71 -9.55
N ARG A 209 8.16 -16.58 -8.30
CA ARG A 209 8.77 -15.63 -7.36
C ARG A 209 10.29 -15.80 -7.35
N ALA A 210 11.01 -14.77 -6.92
CA ALA A 210 12.38 -14.95 -6.46
C ALA A 210 12.37 -15.98 -5.31
N THR A 211 12.57 -17.24 -5.67
CA THR A 211 12.96 -18.29 -4.75
C THR A 211 14.42 -18.05 -4.51
N SER A 212 14.68 -17.36 -3.42
CA SER A 212 16.01 -17.24 -2.83
C SER A 212 16.61 -18.63 -2.75
#